data_AF-A0A7W2JUW1-F1
#
_entry.id   AF-A0A7W2JUW1-F1
#
_cell.length_a   1.000
_cell.length_b   1.000
_cell.length_c   1.000
_cell.angle_alpha   90.00
_cell.angle_beta   90.00
_cell.angle_gamma   90.00
#
_symmetry.space_group_name_H-M   'P 1'
#
loop_
_entity.id
_entity.type
_entity.pdbx_description
1 polymer ?
#
loop_
_entity_poly.entity_id
_entity_poly.type
_entity_poly.pdbx_seq_one_letter_code
_entity_poly.pdbx_strand_id
1 'polypeptide(L)' 'MISENCGVADSIRLPLDEFARGRQDAAAKDLGVRQAAISKALRVGRTIFVTRHADGSCSAFEERPFPSQRVGGAA' A
#
# COMPACT_ATOMS: atom_id res chain seq x y z
N MET A 1 -0.20 -3.42 36.59
CA MET A 1 -0.10 -2.75 35.28
C MET A 1 -0.43 -3.79 34.22
N ILE A 2 -1.72 -4.08 34.05
CA ILE A 2 -2.20 -4.90 32.94
C ILE A 2 -2.43 -3.94 31.79
N SER A 3 -1.43 -3.75 30.94
CA SER A 3 -1.60 -2.96 29.73
C SER A 3 -2.67 -3.63 28.88
N GLU A 4 -3.73 -2.88 28.62
CA GLU A 4 -4.91 -3.24 27.85
C GLU A 4 -4.52 -3.85 26.51
N ASN A 5 -4.80 -5.15 26.34
CA ASN A 5 -4.84 -5.77 25.03
C ASN A 5 -6.20 -5.41 24.41
N CYS A 6 -6.31 -4.15 23.97
CA CYS A 6 -7.46 -3.63 23.22
C CYS A 6 -7.48 -4.36 21.87
N GLY A 7 -8.40 -5.30 21.71
CA GLY A 7 -8.50 -6.13 20.53
C GLY A 7 -8.82 -5.32 19.27
N VAL A 8 -7.94 -5.42 18.28
CA VAL A 8 -8.27 -5.11 16.88
C VAL A 8 -7.74 -6.27 16.03
N ALA A 9 -8.63 -6.83 15.22
CA ALA A 9 -8.47 -7.98 14.33
C ALA A 9 -7.11 -8.06 13.60
N ASP A 10 -6.54 -9.28 13.61
CA ASP A 10 -5.28 -9.75 13.02
C ASP A 10 -4.99 -9.23 11.60
N SER A 11 -4.54 -7.98 11.47
CA SER A 11 -4.29 -7.34 10.19
C SER A 11 -2.85 -6.82 10.14
N ILE A 12 -2.11 -7.21 9.09
CA ILE A 12 -0.70 -6.87 8.92
C ILE A 12 -0.59 -5.75 7.91
N ARG A 13 0.03 -4.62 8.30
CA ARG A 13 0.35 -3.50 7.42
C ARG A 13 1.82 -3.53 7.03
N LEU A 14 2.11 -3.44 5.74
CA LEU A 14 3.46 -3.46 5.19
C LEU A 14 3.60 -2.54 3.96
N PRO A 15 4.82 -2.05 3.65
CA PRO A 15 5.08 -1.28 2.44
C PRO A 15 4.77 -2.07 1.15
N LEU A 16 4.38 -1.36 0.09
CA LEU A 16 4.05 -1.97 -1.20
C LEU A 16 5.25 -2.72 -1.83
N ASP A 17 6.47 -2.19 -1.68
CA ASP A 17 7.67 -2.83 -2.22
C ASP A 17 7.93 -4.19 -1.55
N GLU A 18 7.72 -4.28 -0.25
CA GLU A 18 7.82 -5.54 0.50
C GLU A 18 6.69 -6.49 0.11
N PHE A 19 5.44 -6.01 0.05
CA PHE A 19 4.26 -6.80 -0.31
C PHE A 19 4.36 -7.44 -1.71
N ALA A 20 4.96 -6.70 -2.66
CA ALA A 20 5.05 -7.09 -4.06
C ALA A 20 6.41 -7.71 -4.46
N ARG A 21 7.36 -7.85 -3.53
CA ARG A 21 8.72 -8.36 -3.79
C ARG A 21 8.69 -9.75 -4.41
N GLY A 22 9.14 -9.85 -5.67
CA GLY A 22 9.13 -11.10 -6.44
C GLY A 22 7.74 -11.61 -6.84
N ARG A 23 6.67 -10.85 -6.58
CA ARG A 23 5.28 -11.29 -6.77
C ARG A 23 4.32 -10.19 -7.28
N GLN A 24 4.80 -9.26 -8.11
CA GLN A 24 4.01 -8.10 -8.55
C GLN A 24 2.69 -8.47 -9.24
N ASP A 25 2.65 -9.54 -10.05
CA ASP A 25 1.41 -10.01 -10.69
C ASP A 25 0.36 -10.51 -9.68
N ALA A 26 0.80 -11.24 -8.64
CA ALA A 26 -0.08 -11.70 -7.57
C ALA A 26 -0.55 -10.54 -6.69
N ALA A 27 0.37 -9.65 -6.30
CA ALA A 27 0.03 -8.44 -5.55
C ALA A 27 -0.96 -7.54 -6.29
N ALA A 28 -0.86 -7.44 -7.61
CA ALA A 28 -1.81 -6.71 -8.43
C ALA A 28 -3.21 -7.33 -8.41
N LYS A 29 -3.30 -8.67 -8.48
CA LYS A 29 -4.57 -9.40 -8.34
C LYS A 29 -5.19 -9.19 -6.96
N ASP A 30 -4.40 -9.32 -5.89
CA ASP A 30 -4.85 -9.11 -4.50
C ASP A 30 -5.42 -7.69 -4.29
N LEU A 31 -4.87 -6.69 -4.99
CA LEU A 31 -5.28 -5.28 -4.90
C LEU A 31 -6.28 -4.84 -5.97
N GLY A 32 -6.71 -5.75 -6.86
CA GLY A 32 -7.66 -5.43 -7.94
C GLY A 32 -7.13 -4.45 -8.99
N VAL A 33 -5.81 -4.41 -9.23
CA VAL A 33 -5.16 -3.54 -10.22
C VAL A 33 -4.38 -4.33 -11.27
N ARG A 34 -3.86 -3.64 -12.29
CA ARG A 34 -2.91 -4.22 -13.26
C ARG A 34 -1.50 -4.24 -12.68
N GLN A 35 -0.68 -5.23 -13.03
CA GLN A 35 0.74 -5.28 -12.61
C GLN A 35 1.52 -4.01 -13.00
N ALA A 36 1.20 -3.41 -14.16
CA ALA A 36 1.78 -2.13 -14.59
C ALA A 36 1.57 -0.99 -13.57
N ALA A 37 0.47 -0.99 -12.81
CA ALA A 37 0.22 0.01 -11.76
C ALA A 37 1.18 -0.18 -10.57
N ILE A 38 1.43 -1.42 -10.17
CA ILE A 38 2.41 -1.77 -9.12
C ILE A 38 3.82 -1.36 -9.58
N SER A 39 4.20 -1.77 -10.80
CA SER A 39 5.50 -1.42 -11.39
C SER A 39 5.71 0.10 -11.43
N LYS A 40 4.70 0.86 -11.89
CA LYS A 40 4.76 2.33 -11.91
C LYS A 40 4.91 2.92 -10.51
N ALA A 41 4.16 2.42 -9.54
CA ALA A 41 4.19 2.91 -8.17
C ALA A 41 5.57 2.75 -7.53
N LEU A 42 6.17 1.56 -7.69
CA LEU A 42 7.52 1.26 -7.21
C LEU A 42 8.57 2.10 -7.94
N ARG A 43 8.48 2.20 -9.27
CA ARG A 43 9.43 2.96 -10.09
C ARG A 43 9.50 4.44 -9.74
N VAL A 44 8.37 5.07 -9.40
CA VAL A 44 8.32 6.50 -9.05
C VAL A 44 8.40 6.77 -7.55
N GLY A 45 8.60 5.73 -6.74
CA GLY A 45 8.78 5.85 -5.30
C GLY A 45 7.55 6.36 -4.55
N ARG A 46 6.34 5.88 -4.90
CA ARG A 46 5.13 6.24 -4.14
C ARG A 46 5.18 5.60 -2.76
N THR A 47 4.87 6.38 -1.72
CA THR A 47 4.70 5.87 -0.36
C THR A 47 3.34 5.18 -0.26
N ILE A 48 3.31 3.86 -0.46
CA ILE A 48 2.09 3.06 -0.42
C ILE A 48 2.25 1.96 0.62
N PHE A 49 1.21 1.77 1.43
CA PHE A 49 1.12 0.71 2.41
C PHE A 49 -0.09 -0.17 2.12
N VAL A 50 0.13 -1.47 2.23
CA VAL A 50 -0.88 -2.51 2.06
C VAL A 50 -1.25 -3.06 3.43
N THR A 51 -2.55 -3.20 3.71
CA THR A 51 -3.08 -3.90 4.87
C THR A 51 -3.70 -5.21 4.39
N ARG A 52 -3.17 -6.33 4.87
CA ARG A 52 -3.81 -7.65 4.72
C ARG A 52 -4.69 -7.88 5.95
N HIS A 53 -5.97 -8.11 5.72
CA HIS A 53 -6.95 -8.38 6.76
C HIS A 53 -7.03 -9.88 7.07
N ALA A 54 -7.55 -10.22 8.24
CA ALA A 54 -7.72 -11.60 8.69
C ALA A 54 -8.65 -12.42 7.77
N ASP A 55 -9.58 -11.77 7.06
CA ASP A 55 -10.48 -12.40 6.10
C ASP A 55 -9.81 -12.71 4.73
N GLY A 56 -8.53 -12.37 4.58
CA GLY A 56 -7.75 -12.56 3.36
C GLY A 56 -7.89 -11.40 2.36
N SER A 57 -8.76 -10.42 2.61
CA SER A 57 -8.85 -9.22 1.78
C SER A 57 -7.60 -8.35 1.94
N CYS A 58 -7.28 -7.58 0.90
CA CYS A 58 -6.17 -6.64 0.90
C CYS A 58 -6.68 -5.24 0.55
N SER A 59 -6.29 -4.24 1.33
CA SER A 59 -6.50 -2.82 1.01
C SER A 59 -5.16 -2.09 0.95
N ALA A 60 -5.08 -0.99 0.19
CA ALA A 60 -3.87 -0.20 0.07
C ALA A 60 -4.17 1.30 0.16
N PHE A 61 -3.30 2.03 0.86
CA PHE A 61 -3.37 3.48 0.99
C PHE A 61 -2.06 4.12 0.53
N GLU A 62 -2.17 5.20 -0.22
CA GLU A 62 -1.04 6.04 -0.59
C GLU A 62 -0.97 7.26 0.34
N GLU A 63 0.19 7.48 0.94
CA GLU A 63 0.49 8.70 1.67
C GLU A 63 1.16 9.70 0.73
N ARG A 64 0.56 10.90 0.64
CA ARG A 64 1.05 12.00 -0.18
C ARG A 64 0.91 13.32 0.55
N PRO A 65 1.88 14.25 0.37
CA PRO A 65 1.73 15.60 0.87
C PRO A 65 0.53 16.30 0.21
N PHE A 66 -0.09 17.20 0.96
CA PHE A 66 -1.13 18.09 0.45
C PHE A 66 -0.55 19.51 0.31
N PRO A 67 -0.71 20.20 -0.84
CA PRO A 67 -1.36 19.73 -2.06
C PRO A 67 -0.51 18.68 -2.80
N SER A 68 -1.19 17.67 -3.38
CA SER A 68 -0.51 16.58 -4.09
C SER A 68 -0.11 16.95 -5.51
N GLN A 69 -0.73 17.97 -6.09
CA GLN A 69 -0.29 18.61 -7.32
C GLN A 69 0.85 19.57 -7.01
N ARG A 70 1.97 19.42 -7.71
CA ARG A 70 3.00 20.47 -7.76
C ARG A 70 2.34 21.70 -8.40
N VAL A 71 2.02 22.70 -7.59
CA VAL A 71 1.62 24.03 -8.08
C VAL A 71 2.85 24.62 -8.78
N GLY A 72 2.97 24.42 -10.10
CA GLY A 72 4.11 24.94 -10.87
C GLY A 72 4.75 23.94 -11.84
N GLY A 73 3.94 23.32 -12.70
CA GLY A 73 4.42 22.83 -13.99
C GLY A 73 4.33 23.95 -15.03
N ALA A 74 5.08 25.04 -14.83
CA ALA A 74 5.35 26.04 -15.85
C ALA A 74 6.76 25.76 -16.39
N ALA A 75 6.81 25.18 -17.59
CA ALA A 75 7.93 25.23 -18.52
C ALA A 75 7.36 24.98 -19.92
#